data_AF-A0AAU4DFJ2-F1
#
_entry.id   AF-A0AAU4DFJ2-F1
#
_cell.length_a   1.000
_cell.length_b   1.000
_cell.length_c   1.000
_cell.angle_alpha   90.00
_cell.angle_beta   90.00
_cell.angle_gamma   90.00
#
_symmetry.space_group_name_H-M   'P 1'
#
loop_
_entity.id
_entity.type
_entity.pdbx_description
1 polymer ?
#
loop_
_entity_poly.entity_id
_entity_poly.type
_entity_poly.pdbx_seq_one_letter_code
_entity_poly.pdbx_strand_id
1 'polypeptide(L)'
;MIEDFRDSLNEELSGLAEPPLGDLVGTAARRGRSRVRRNRVVGAAAGSVVAVAAVTALLLGPLGAGRVHTPPVAAGGTSTGPTVAPPTAPATAPPTGAAAGPDADASGGPPTEEPVVQPVNVTATAVLAAVLDALPVGKTDHYAVNPPVLGAQVYLNTGRGAGLIRVFVGTSPADLSACGSPSKPGSAERRTCFADRRGQSTIVDTDVEGNCLSSTSVISAREDGTTVHVVLGTCLAWDGTANPPGVPALTVDQAVELAGDPSIGARMDPDFVQVADKRFPALPSFR
;
A
#
# COMPACT_ATOMS: atom_id res chain seq x y z
N MET A 1 -27.54 -33.50 -32.21
CA MET A 1 -27.08 -32.12 -31.93
C MET A 1 -27.34 -31.63 -30.50
N ILE A 2 -28.54 -31.81 -29.90
CA ILE A 2 -28.74 -31.47 -28.47
C ILE A 2 -28.24 -32.60 -27.54
N GLU A 3 -28.27 -33.85 -27.99
CA GLU A 3 -27.83 -35.01 -27.21
C GLU A 3 -26.30 -35.06 -27.10
N ASP A 4 -25.58 -34.77 -28.18
CA ASP A 4 -24.10 -34.74 -28.20
C ASP A 4 -23.49 -33.71 -27.22
N PHE A 5 -24.19 -32.59 -26.99
CA PHE A 5 -23.76 -31.56 -26.04
C PHE A 5 -23.98 -31.98 -24.58
N ARG A 6 -25.01 -32.80 -24.32
CA ARG A 6 -25.27 -33.32 -22.98
C ARG A 6 -24.24 -34.37 -22.58
N ASP A 7 -23.85 -35.21 -23.52
CA ASP A 7 -22.86 -36.24 -23.27
C ASP A 7 -21.47 -35.64 -23.02
N SER A 8 -21.07 -34.59 -23.77
CA SER A 8 -19.78 -33.92 -23.52
C SER A 8 -19.71 -33.22 -22.16
N LEU A 9 -20.83 -32.62 -21.71
CA LEU A 9 -20.90 -32.00 -20.38
C LEU A 9 -20.84 -33.02 -19.25
N ASN A 10 -21.49 -34.18 -19.43
CA ASN A 10 -21.52 -35.22 -18.42
C ASN A 10 -20.14 -35.90 -18.28
N GLU A 11 -19.43 -36.07 -19.40
CA GLU A 11 -18.04 -36.56 -19.43
C GLU A 11 -17.10 -35.59 -18.67
N GLU A 12 -17.16 -34.28 -18.95
CA GLU A 12 -16.31 -33.30 -18.25
C GLU A 12 -16.64 -33.16 -16.76
N LEU A 13 -17.91 -33.30 -16.36
CA LEU A 13 -18.30 -33.23 -14.95
C LEU A 13 -17.94 -34.50 -14.17
N SER A 14 -17.91 -35.67 -14.82
CA SER A 14 -17.58 -36.95 -14.18
C SER A 14 -16.09 -37.09 -13.83
N GLY A 15 -15.21 -36.30 -14.46
CA GLY A 15 -13.76 -36.29 -14.21
C GLY A 15 -13.33 -35.42 -13.02
N LEU A 16 -14.22 -34.59 -12.48
CA LEU A 16 -13.93 -33.77 -11.30
C LEU A 16 -14.10 -34.62 -10.04
N ALA A 17 -13.00 -35.21 -9.57
CA ALA A 17 -12.93 -35.84 -8.27
C ALA A 17 -13.43 -34.86 -7.19
N GLU A 18 -14.46 -35.26 -6.43
CA GLU A 18 -14.98 -34.45 -5.34
C GLU A 18 -13.84 -34.03 -4.41
N PRO A 19 -13.61 -32.72 -4.21
CA PRO A 19 -12.59 -32.28 -3.27
C PRO A 19 -12.99 -32.81 -1.90
N PRO A 20 -12.04 -33.35 -1.10
CA PRO A 20 -12.37 -33.89 0.21
C PRO A 20 -12.94 -32.75 1.07
N LEU A 21 -14.26 -32.75 1.26
CA LEU A 21 -14.98 -31.89 2.22
C LEU A 21 -14.72 -32.33 3.67
N GLY A 22 -13.51 -32.84 3.92
CA GLY A 22 -13.01 -33.24 5.21
C GLY A 22 -12.65 -32.02 6.03
N ASP A 23 -13.50 -31.76 7.02
CA ASP A 23 -13.18 -30.99 8.23
C ASP A 23 -13.13 -29.45 8.14
N LEU A 24 -13.85 -28.82 7.19
CA LEU A 24 -14.07 -27.36 7.25
C LEU A 24 -14.89 -26.95 8.48
N VAL A 25 -15.84 -27.78 8.90
CA VAL A 25 -16.68 -27.51 10.08
C VAL A 25 -15.91 -27.74 11.38
N GLY A 26 -15.04 -28.76 11.46
CA GLY A 26 -14.26 -29.00 12.68
C GLY A 26 -13.03 -28.10 12.81
N THR A 27 -12.44 -27.60 11.70
CA THR A 27 -11.47 -26.50 11.78
C THR A 27 -12.13 -25.18 12.20
N ALA A 28 -13.33 -24.87 11.70
CA ALA A 28 -14.09 -23.70 12.15
C ALA A 28 -14.47 -23.80 13.64
N ALA A 29 -14.95 -24.96 14.10
CA ALA A 29 -15.33 -25.19 15.50
C ALA A 29 -14.13 -25.19 16.48
N ARG A 30 -12.94 -25.62 16.04
CA ARG A 30 -11.70 -25.53 16.85
C ARG A 30 -11.19 -24.10 16.94
N ARG A 31 -11.29 -23.28 15.88
CA ARG A 31 -10.95 -21.85 15.91
C ARG A 31 -11.86 -21.04 16.83
N GLY A 32 -13.16 -21.36 16.89
CA GLY A 32 -14.11 -20.68 17.77
C GLY A 32 -13.86 -20.90 19.27
N ARG A 33 -13.44 -22.11 19.68
CA ARG A 33 -13.23 -22.43 21.11
C ARG A 33 -11.96 -21.83 21.72
N SER A 34 -10.92 -21.51 20.94
CA SER A 34 -9.68 -20.92 21.49
C SER A 34 -9.83 -19.44 21.86
N ARG A 35 -10.63 -18.68 21.09
CA ARG A 35 -10.86 -17.24 21.35
C ARG A 35 -11.68 -16.99 22.61
N VAL A 36 -12.67 -17.85 22.90
CA VAL A 36 -13.56 -17.68 24.07
C VAL A 36 -12.83 -17.87 25.40
N ARG A 37 -11.76 -18.67 25.46
CA ARG A 37 -10.99 -18.89 26.70
C ARG A 37 -9.98 -17.79 27.01
N ARG A 38 -9.42 -17.09 26.00
CA ARG A 38 -8.42 -16.04 26.23
C ARG A 38 -9.00 -14.74 26.80
N ASN A 39 -10.27 -14.45 26.55
CA ASN A 39 -10.91 -13.22 27.03
C ASN A 39 -11.43 -13.29 28.47
N ARG A 40 -11.20 -14.38 29.21
CA ARG A 40 -11.66 -14.53 30.61
C ARG A 40 -10.57 -14.39 31.68
N VAL A 41 -9.34 -14.02 31.32
CA VAL A 41 -8.21 -13.94 32.28
C VAL A 41 -7.77 -12.51 32.62
N VAL A 42 -8.30 -11.48 31.97
CA VAL A 42 -7.99 -10.07 32.33
C VAL A 42 -9.21 -9.43 32.97
N GLY A 43 -9.33 -9.61 34.29
CA GLY A 43 -10.41 -9.03 35.08
C GLY A 43 -10.10 -9.09 36.56
N ALA A 44 -9.16 -8.26 37.02
CA ALA A 44 -9.10 -7.74 38.39
C ALA A 44 -7.83 -6.88 38.61
N ALA A 45 -7.96 -5.55 38.50
CA ALA A 45 -7.19 -4.49 39.19
C ALA A 45 -7.58 -3.15 38.54
N ALA A 46 -8.63 -2.48 39.01
CA ALA A 46 -8.59 -1.48 40.09
C ALA A 46 -7.75 -0.24 39.75
N GLY A 47 -8.42 0.92 39.65
CA GLY A 47 -7.85 2.19 40.13
C GLY A 47 -7.54 3.29 39.11
N SER A 48 -8.56 4.09 38.80
CA SER A 48 -8.53 5.56 39.00
C SER A 48 -7.95 6.53 37.94
N VAL A 49 -8.74 7.61 37.81
CA VAL A 49 -8.49 9.02 37.45
C VAL A 49 -8.38 9.43 35.96
N VAL A 50 -9.48 10.04 35.53
CA VAL A 50 -9.67 11.12 34.55
C VAL A 50 -8.42 11.92 34.20
N ALA A 51 -8.08 11.96 32.91
CA ALA A 51 -7.50 13.14 32.25
C ALA A 51 -7.98 13.17 30.79
N VAL A 52 -9.09 13.85 30.55
CA VAL A 52 -9.55 14.20 29.20
C VAL A 52 -8.61 15.27 28.66
N ALA A 53 -7.62 14.86 27.86
CA ALA A 53 -6.84 15.78 27.05
C ALA A 53 -7.49 15.86 25.67
N ALA A 54 -8.45 16.77 25.54
CA ALA A 54 -9.00 17.19 24.26
C ALA A 54 -7.91 17.93 23.46
N VAL A 55 -7.38 17.30 22.42
CA VAL A 55 -6.57 17.99 21.40
C VAL A 55 -7.49 18.37 20.25
N THR A 56 -8.30 19.39 20.48
CA THR A 56 -8.86 20.24 19.44
C THR A 56 -7.93 21.44 19.27
N ALA A 57 -7.09 21.42 18.25
CA ALA A 57 -6.33 22.57 17.78
C ALA A 57 -6.38 22.58 16.25
N LEU A 58 -7.27 23.39 15.68
CA LEU A 58 -6.96 24.69 15.03
C LEU A 58 -6.62 24.55 13.54
N LEU A 59 -7.68 24.47 12.71
CA LEU A 59 -7.66 24.81 11.28
C LEU A 59 -8.54 26.04 11.02
N LEU A 60 -8.29 27.11 11.77
CA LEU A 60 -8.77 28.45 11.47
C LEU A 60 -7.57 29.39 11.47
N GLY A 61 -7.14 29.79 10.27
CA GLY A 61 -6.12 30.79 10.01
C GLY A 61 -6.49 31.56 8.74
N PRO A 62 -6.13 32.86 8.64
CA PRO A 62 -7.01 33.88 8.06
C PRO A 62 -6.86 34.07 6.55
N LEU A 63 -7.95 34.55 5.95
CA LEU A 63 -7.99 35.18 4.63
C LEU A 63 -7.05 36.40 4.62
N GLY A 64 -5.84 36.21 4.10
CA GLY A 64 -4.87 37.26 3.83
C GLY A 64 -4.99 37.75 2.39
N ALA A 65 -5.57 38.94 2.21
CA ALA A 65 -5.56 39.69 0.98
C ALA A 65 -4.16 40.27 0.69
N GLY A 66 -3.73 40.19 -0.58
CA GLY A 66 -2.84 41.17 -1.19
C GLY A 66 -1.39 40.70 -1.46
N ARG A 67 -1.08 40.46 -2.73
CA ARG A 67 -0.28 41.36 -3.58
C ARG A 67 -0.04 40.71 -4.94
N VAL A 68 -0.59 41.34 -5.97
CA VAL A 68 -0.25 41.08 -7.37
C VAL A 68 1.19 41.58 -7.59
N HIS A 69 2.10 40.65 -7.87
CA HIS A 69 3.41 40.95 -8.44
C HIS A 69 3.51 40.18 -9.76
N THR A 70 3.37 40.90 -10.86
CA THR A 70 3.62 40.42 -12.22
C THR A 70 5.11 40.55 -12.53
N PRO A 71 5.85 39.46 -12.77
CA PRO A 71 7.13 39.52 -13.46
C PRO A 71 6.97 39.47 -14.99
N PRO A 72 7.96 39.97 -15.73
CA PRO A 72 7.86 40.22 -17.17
C PRO A 72 7.94 38.96 -18.03
N VAL A 73 7.19 38.99 -19.13
CA VAL A 73 7.26 38.08 -20.27
C VAL A 73 8.58 38.31 -21.00
N ALA A 74 9.40 37.26 -21.14
CA ALA A 74 10.52 37.26 -22.07
C ALA A 74 10.78 35.89 -22.71
N ALA A 75 10.80 35.95 -24.04
CA ALA A 75 11.59 35.19 -25.00
C ALA A 75 11.22 33.74 -25.30
N GLY A 76 10.77 33.55 -26.54
CA GLY A 76 10.72 32.28 -27.24
C GLY A 76 12.10 31.66 -27.47
N GLY A 77 12.10 30.34 -27.59
CA GLY A 77 13.24 29.54 -27.96
C GLY A 77 12.75 28.32 -28.74
N THR A 78 13.00 28.35 -30.04
CA THR A 78 12.67 27.32 -31.03
C THR A 78 13.50 26.06 -30.75
N SER A 79 12.84 24.90 -30.62
CA SER A 79 13.51 23.61 -30.50
C SER A 79 13.73 22.99 -31.89
N THR A 80 14.99 22.83 -32.28
CA THR A 80 15.40 21.96 -33.40
C THR A 80 16.22 20.82 -32.83
N GLY A 81 15.69 19.60 -32.93
CA GLY A 81 16.34 18.38 -32.43
C GLY A 81 17.41 17.84 -33.37
N PRO A 82 18.19 16.85 -32.90
CA PRO A 82 18.87 15.91 -33.77
C PRO A 82 18.23 14.52 -33.70
N THR A 83 17.89 14.02 -34.89
CA THR A 83 17.56 12.65 -35.23
C THR A 83 18.73 11.72 -34.90
N VAL A 84 18.51 10.70 -34.07
CA VAL A 84 19.49 9.63 -33.81
C VAL A 84 19.05 8.37 -34.57
N ALA A 85 19.93 7.86 -35.43
CA ALA A 85 19.77 6.61 -36.17
C ALA A 85 20.07 5.37 -35.28
N PRO A 86 19.45 4.20 -35.54
CA PRO A 86 19.70 2.98 -34.77
C PRO A 86 20.90 2.18 -35.33
N PRO A 87 21.79 1.62 -34.49
CA PRO A 87 22.71 0.58 -34.91
C PRO A 87 22.17 -0.84 -34.60
N THR A 88 21.99 -1.56 -35.69
CA THR A 88 22.23 -3.00 -35.98
C THR A 88 22.51 -3.96 -34.80
N ALA A 89 21.66 -4.98 -34.70
CA ALA A 89 21.86 -6.17 -33.86
C ALA A 89 22.82 -7.19 -34.53
N PRO A 90 23.71 -7.84 -33.76
CA PRO A 90 24.28 -9.13 -34.14
C PRO A 90 23.55 -10.28 -33.46
N ALA A 91 23.16 -11.28 -34.26
CA ALA A 91 22.69 -12.58 -33.83
C ALA A 91 23.88 -13.43 -33.36
N THR A 92 23.76 -14.08 -32.20
CA THR A 92 24.67 -15.15 -31.76
C THR A 92 23.86 -16.38 -31.39
N ALA A 93 24.19 -17.48 -32.05
CA ALA A 93 23.60 -18.81 -31.92
C ALA A 93 23.92 -19.47 -30.56
N PRO A 94 23.14 -20.50 -30.13
CA PRO A 94 23.37 -21.22 -28.89
C PRO A 94 24.42 -22.34 -29.05
N PRO A 95 25.28 -22.60 -28.06
CA PRO A 95 25.99 -23.87 -27.99
C PRO A 95 25.11 -24.95 -27.35
N THR A 96 25.00 -26.05 -28.09
CA THR A 96 24.50 -27.36 -27.65
C THR A 96 25.62 -28.13 -26.93
N GLY A 97 25.26 -28.86 -25.87
CA GLY A 97 26.12 -29.87 -25.21
C GLY A 97 26.32 -29.57 -23.72
N ALA A 98 26.23 -30.50 -22.78
CA ALA A 98 26.10 -31.95 -22.85
C ALA A 98 25.49 -32.45 -21.54
N ALA A 99 24.77 -33.57 -21.61
CA ALA A 99 24.36 -34.35 -20.46
C ALA A 99 25.59 -34.99 -19.79
N ALA A 100 25.69 -34.85 -18.47
CA ALA A 100 26.40 -35.77 -17.61
C ALA A 100 25.53 -35.98 -16.36
N GLY A 101 25.13 -37.24 -16.18
CA GLY A 101 24.38 -37.72 -15.04
C GLY A 101 25.25 -37.87 -13.77
N PRO A 102 24.70 -38.53 -12.75
CA PRO A 102 24.77 -38.07 -11.36
C PRO A 102 25.79 -38.85 -10.55
N ASP A 103 26.51 -38.19 -9.64
CA ASP A 103 27.14 -38.89 -8.51
C ASP A 103 27.29 -37.98 -7.28
N ALA A 104 26.77 -38.51 -6.18
CA ALA A 104 27.16 -38.39 -4.77
C ALA A 104 27.74 -37.05 -4.27
N ASP A 105 27.08 -36.43 -3.29
CA ASP A 105 27.31 -36.78 -1.88
C ASP A 105 26.34 -35.99 -0.99
N ALA A 106 25.30 -36.66 -0.48
CA ALA A 106 24.41 -36.09 0.52
C ALA A 106 25.06 -36.23 1.91
N SER A 107 26.12 -35.45 2.14
CA SER A 107 26.61 -35.23 3.50
C SER A 107 25.60 -34.34 4.23
N GLY A 108 24.72 -34.99 4.99
CA GLY A 108 23.82 -34.39 5.95
C GLY A 108 24.58 -33.70 7.08
N GLY A 109 25.14 -32.53 6.80
CA GLY A 109 25.50 -31.58 7.83
C GLY A 109 24.24 -31.17 8.61
N PRO A 110 24.33 -30.94 9.93
CA PRO A 110 23.22 -30.37 10.67
C PRO A 110 22.75 -29.08 9.99
N PRO A 111 21.44 -28.80 9.91
CA PRO A 111 20.94 -27.59 9.28
C PRO A 111 21.68 -26.42 9.92
N THR A 112 22.45 -25.71 9.10
CA THR A 112 23.07 -24.45 9.52
C THR A 112 21.91 -23.54 9.85
N GLU A 113 21.70 -23.30 11.14
CA GLU A 113 20.66 -22.43 11.64
C GLU A 113 20.96 -21.03 11.07
N GLU A 114 20.18 -20.61 10.07
CA GLU A 114 20.32 -19.28 9.52
C GLU A 114 20.09 -18.27 10.65
N PRO A 115 21.00 -17.29 10.82
CA PRO A 115 20.85 -16.29 11.85
C PRO A 115 19.52 -15.56 11.63
N VAL A 116 18.65 -15.59 12.63
CA VAL A 116 17.38 -14.86 12.61
C VAL A 116 17.69 -13.37 12.56
N VAL A 117 17.55 -12.75 11.39
CA VAL A 117 17.74 -11.32 11.20
C VAL A 117 16.61 -10.59 11.92
N GLN A 118 16.96 -9.79 12.93
CA GLN A 118 15.97 -9.04 13.70
C GLN A 118 15.49 -7.80 12.93
N PRO A 119 14.17 -7.60 12.75
CA PRO A 119 13.64 -6.41 12.09
C PRO A 119 13.97 -5.11 12.83
N VAL A 120 14.37 -4.09 12.08
CA VAL A 120 14.67 -2.75 12.60
C VAL A 120 13.50 -1.80 12.39
N ASN A 121 13.52 -0.65 13.06
CA ASN A 121 12.52 0.40 12.84
C ASN A 121 12.63 0.92 11.41
N VAL A 122 11.47 1.12 10.77
CA VAL A 122 11.39 1.63 9.40
C VAL A 122 11.77 3.12 9.31
N THR A 123 12.35 3.53 8.17
CA THR A 123 12.56 4.93 7.78
C THR A 123 11.54 5.37 6.73
N ALA A 124 11.27 6.66 6.60
CA ALA A 124 10.32 7.15 5.58
C ALA A 124 10.78 6.84 4.13
N THR A 125 12.10 6.78 3.91
CA THR A 125 12.74 6.33 2.67
C THR A 125 12.54 4.83 2.42
N ALA A 126 12.61 3.99 3.45
CA ALA A 126 12.24 2.58 3.35
C ALA A 126 10.75 2.37 3.06
N VAL A 127 9.86 3.17 3.66
CA VAL A 127 8.43 3.19 3.29
C VAL A 127 8.26 3.51 1.82
N LEU A 128 8.93 4.56 1.30
CA LEU A 128 8.87 4.88 -0.12
C LEU A 128 9.35 3.72 -1.00
N ALA A 129 10.48 3.10 -0.67
CA ALA A 129 11.00 1.97 -1.44
C ALA A 129 10.00 0.80 -1.50
N ALA A 130 9.43 0.41 -0.37
CA ALA A 130 8.44 -0.66 -0.31
C ALA A 130 7.16 -0.31 -1.09
N VAL A 131 6.71 0.96 -1.01
CA VAL A 131 5.59 1.44 -1.82
C VAL A 131 5.90 1.30 -3.31
N LEU A 132 7.08 1.74 -3.76
CA LEU A 132 7.46 1.65 -5.18
C LEU A 132 7.49 0.22 -5.71
N ASP A 133 7.90 -0.73 -4.87
CA ASP A 133 7.93 -2.15 -5.24
C ASP A 133 6.52 -2.79 -5.26
N ALA A 134 5.58 -2.25 -4.47
CA ALA A 134 4.19 -2.72 -4.38
C ALA A 134 3.21 -2.03 -5.35
N LEU A 135 3.61 -0.90 -5.98
CA LEU A 135 2.75 -0.18 -6.92
C LEU A 135 2.51 -0.99 -8.21
N PRO A 136 1.33 -0.85 -8.84
CA PRO A 136 1.11 -1.41 -10.16
C PRO A 136 2.03 -0.76 -11.20
N VAL A 137 2.17 -1.42 -12.35
CA VAL A 137 2.99 -0.91 -13.45
C VAL A 137 2.59 0.50 -13.86
N GLY A 138 3.59 1.36 -14.02
CA GLY A 138 3.43 2.75 -14.42
C GLY A 138 4.72 3.53 -14.26
N LYS A 139 4.73 4.77 -14.74
CA LYS A 139 5.85 5.69 -14.52
C LYS A 139 5.66 6.37 -13.17
N THR A 140 6.69 6.33 -12.33
CA THR A 140 6.71 7.01 -11.04
C THR A 140 7.67 8.19 -11.02
N ASP A 141 7.30 9.27 -10.32
CA ASP A 141 8.14 10.45 -10.11
C ASP A 141 7.67 11.29 -8.89
N HIS A 142 8.25 12.48 -8.68
CA HIS A 142 7.92 13.44 -7.61
C HIS A 142 7.94 12.84 -6.19
N TYR A 143 8.97 12.04 -5.92
CA TYR A 143 9.19 11.41 -4.63
C TYR A 143 9.40 12.45 -3.53
N ALA A 144 8.70 12.28 -2.41
CA ALA A 144 8.90 13.05 -1.20
C ALA A 144 8.66 12.18 0.03
N VAL A 145 9.17 12.59 1.19
CA VAL A 145 9.02 11.87 2.45
C VAL A 145 8.50 12.78 3.56
N ASN A 146 7.94 12.21 4.62
CA ASN A 146 7.59 12.93 5.84
C ASN A 146 8.12 12.11 7.04
N PRO A 147 9.41 12.30 7.41
CA PRO A 147 10.05 11.51 8.46
C PRO A 147 9.33 11.52 9.81
N PRO A 148 8.79 12.66 10.31
CA PRO A 148 8.05 12.70 11.58
C PRO A 148 6.88 11.72 11.70
N VAL A 149 6.25 11.33 10.59
CA VAL A 149 5.08 10.42 10.57
C VAL A 149 5.30 9.19 9.67
N LEU A 150 6.56 8.88 9.34
CA LEU A 150 6.94 7.77 8.45
C LEU A 150 6.13 7.76 7.14
N GLY A 151 5.97 8.95 6.55
CA GLY A 151 5.20 9.17 5.34
C GLY A 151 6.06 9.10 4.07
N ALA A 152 5.50 8.56 3.00
CA ALA A 152 6.04 8.59 1.65
C ALA A 152 5.02 9.19 0.68
N GLN A 153 5.51 9.90 -0.33
CA GLN A 153 4.71 10.44 -1.42
C GLN A 153 5.33 10.05 -2.76
N VAL A 154 4.49 9.70 -3.72
CA VAL A 154 4.87 9.40 -5.10
C VAL A 154 3.76 9.81 -6.05
N TYR A 155 4.13 10.26 -7.24
CA TYR A 155 3.20 10.37 -8.35
C TYR A 155 3.30 9.11 -9.20
N LEU A 156 2.15 8.55 -9.57
CA LEU A 156 2.06 7.40 -10.46
C LEU A 156 1.27 7.79 -11.71
N ASN A 157 1.85 7.54 -12.87
CA ASN A 157 1.21 7.72 -14.16
C ASN A 157 0.98 6.37 -14.84
N THR A 158 -0.29 6.00 -14.97
CA THR A 158 -0.77 4.74 -15.58
C THR A 158 -1.15 4.89 -17.06
N GLY A 159 -0.73 5.98 -17.71
CA GLY A 159 -1.14 6.36 -19.06
C GLY A 159 -2.43 7.19 -19.12
N ARG A 160 -3.17 7.30 -18.00
CA ARG A 160 -4.36 8.15 -17.86
C ARG A 160 -4.07 9.56 -17.33
N GLY A 161 -2.82 9.84 -16.98
CA GLY A 161 -2.40 11.05 -16.27
C GLY A 161 -1.67 10.71 -14.97
N ALA A 162 -1.04 11.72 -14.38
CA ALA A 162 -0.38 11.59 -13.08
C ALA A 162 -1.40 11.67 -11.94
N GLY A 163 -1.24 10.79 -10.95
CA GLY A 163 -2.02 10.82 -9.71
C GLY A 163 -1.12 10.80 -8.49
N LEU A 164 -1.55 11.48 -7.44
CA LEU A 164 -0.86 11.55 -6.15
C LEU A 164 -1.21 10.32 -5.29
N ILE A 165 -0.17 9.68 -4.75
CA ILE A 165 -0.29 8.65 -3.71
C ILE A 165 0.56 9.11 -2.52
N ARG A 166 -0.04 9.09 -1.32
CA ARG A 166 0.68 9.22 -0.06
C ARG A 166 0.44 7.98 0.78
N VAL A 167 1.48 7.49 1.45
CA VAL A 167 1.40 6.33 2.34
C VAL A 167 2.04 6.70 3.66
N PHE A 168 1.35 6.43 4.77
CA PHE A 168 1.84 6.66 6.12
C PHE A 168 1.82 5.35 6.90
N VAL A 169 2.82 5.16 7.75
CA VAL A 169 2.94 3.98 8.60
C VAL A 169 2.96 4.41 10.07
N GLY A 170 2.11 3.80 10.88
CA GLY A 170 2.04 4.02 12.32
C GLY A 170 1.95 2.72 13.10
N THR A 171 2.10 2.80 14.42
CA THR A 171 1.97 1.66 15.35
C THR A 171 0.81 1.83 16.34
N SER A 172 -0.05 2.81 16.10
CA SER A 172 -1.25 2.98 16.91
C SER A 172 -2.30 1.98 16.44
N PRO A 173 -3.07 1.36 17.35
CA PRO A 173 -4.25 0.60 16.96
C PRO A 173 -5.13 1.53 16.15
N ALA A 174 -5.51 1.13 14.94
CA ALA A 174 -6.44 1.94 14.16
C ALA A 174 -7.71 2.14 14.99
N ASP A 175 -8.18 3.38 15.05
CA ASP A 175 -9.42 3.69 15.73
C ASP A 175 -10.61 3.19 14.89
N LEU A 176 -10.90 1.89 15.03
CA LEU A 176 -12.04 1.25 14.37
C LEU A 176 -13.37 1.71 14.96
N SER A 177 -13.40 2.56 16.00
CA SER A 177 -14.67 3.12 16.51
C SER A 177 -15.40 3.95 15.44
N ALA A 178 -14.65 4.48 14.46
CA ALA A 178 -15.20 5.16 13.30
C ALA A 178 -16.12 4.26 12.44
N CYS A 179 -15.94 2.93 12.49
CA CYS A 179 -16.76 1.98 11.74
C CYS A 179 -18.19 1.81 12.27
N GLY A 180 -18.47 2.30 13.49
CA GLY A 180 -19.81 2.30 14.07
C GLY A 180 -20.57 3.62 13.89
N SER A 181 -19.92 4.67 13.40
CA SER A 181 -20.51 6.01 13.31
C SER A 181 -21.06 6.25 11.90
N PRO A 182 -22.36 6.60 11.75
CA PRO A 182 -22.88 6.96 10.44
C PRO A 182 -22.16 8.20 9.91
N SER A 183 -21.96 8.28 8.59
CA SER A 183 -21.54 9.52 7.93
C SER A 183 -22.45 10.66 8.34
N LYS A 184 -21.89 11.88 8.44
CA LYS A 184 -22.66 13.07 8.79
C LYS A 184 -23.82 13.24 7.78
N PRO A 185 -25.06 13.47 8.24
CA PRO A 185 -26.17 13.71 7.33
C PRO A 185 -25.85 14.84 6.35
N GLY A 186 -25.95 14.56 5.05
CA GLY A 186 -25.66 15.52 3.98
C GLY A 186 -24.20 15.61 3.54
N SER A 187 -23.27 14.84 4.13
CA SER A 187 -21.89 14.77 3.60
C SER A 187 -21.85 13.92 2.33
N ALA A 188 -21.03 14.33 1.36
CA ALA A 188 -20.67 13.47 0.24
C ALA A 188 -19.76 12.31 0.68
N GLU A 189 -19.04 12.47 1.79
CA GLU A 189 -18.11 11.47 2.34
C GLU A 189 -18.81 10.13 2.65
N ARG A 190 -18.29 9.07 2.04
CA ARG A 190 -18.75 7.69 2.28
C ARG A 190 -17.66 6.91 2.99
N ARG A 191 -17.97 6.44 4.20
CA ARG A 191 -17.13 5.53 4.99
C ARG A 191 -17.64 4.11 4.85
N THR A 192 -16.73 3.19 4.56
CA THR A 192 -16.99 1.75 4.59
C THR A 192 -15.94 1.05 5.43
N CYS A 193 -16.36 0.00 6.13
CA CYS A 193 -15.47 -0.82 6.95
C CYS A 193 -15.71 -2.29 6.67
N PHE A 194 -14.62 -3.04 6.51
CA PHE A 194 -14.66 -4.48 6.25
C PHE A 194 -13.35 -5.13 6.67
N ALA A 195 -13.33 -6.46 6.69
CA ALA A 195 -12.08 -7.21 6.77
C ALA A 195 -11.57 -7.48 5.34
N ASP A 196 -10.32 -7.14 5.05
CA ASP A 196 -9.73 -7.42 3.73
C ASP A 196 -9.51 -8.94 3.52
N ARG A 197 -8.96 -9.32 2.36
CA ARG A 197 -8.66 -10.72 2.04
C ARG A 197 -7.62 -11.37 2.97
N ARG A 198 -6.87 -10.57 3.72
CA ARG A 198 -5.87 -11.00 4.72
C ARG A 198 -6.47 -11.02 6.14
N GLY A 199 -7.75 -10.66 6.30
CA GLY A 199 -8.44 -10.57 7.58
C GLY A 199 -8.09 -9.31 8.38
N GLN A 200 -7.39 -8.34 7.77
CA GLN A 200 -7.06 -7.06 8.41
C GLN A 200 -8.30 -6.16 8.42
N SER A 201 -8.46 -5.36 9.48
CA SER A 201 -9.58 -4.43 9.53
C SER A 201 -9.25 -3.21 8.68
N THR A 202 -10.09 -2.93 7.69
CA THR A 202 -9.88 -1.86 6.72
C THR A 202 -11.00 -0.85 6.78
N ILE A 203 -10.63 0.43 6.82
CA ILE A 203 -11.53 1.58 6.68
C ILE A 203 -11.25 2.22 5.32
N VAL A 204 -12.29 2.47 4.54
CA VAL A 204 -12.21 3.22 3.29
C VAL A 204 -13.14 4.41 3.36
N ASP A 205 -12.55 5.60 3.25
CA ASP A 205 -13.25 6.87 3.11
C ASP A 205 -13.10 7.36 1.67
N THR A 206 -14.23 7.66 1.03
CA THR A 206 -14.30 8.19 -0.35
C THR A 206 -15.06 9.51 -0.36
N ASP A 207 -14.84 10.31 -1.40
CA ASP A 207 -15.51 11.61 -1.60
C ASP A 207 -15.30 12.58 -0.41
N VAL A 208 -14.08 12.59 0.14
CA VAL A 208 -13.72 13.49 1.25
C VAL A 208 -13.85 14.95 0.79
N GLU A 209 -14.83 15.65 1.35
CA GLU A 209 -15.25 16.96 0.86
C GLU A 209 -14.18 18.04 1.07
N GLY A 210 -13.96 18.87 0.06
CA GLY A 210 -13.08 20.04 0.14
C GLY A 210 -11.56 19.74 0.15
N ASN A 211 -11.14 18.47 0.03
CA ASN A 211 -9.73 18.11 0.03
C ASN A 211 -9.35 17.23 -1.18
N CYS A 212 -8.95 17.87 -2.28
CA CYS A 212 -8.53 17.16 -3.49
C CYS A 212 -7.24 16.33 -3.31
N LEU A 213 -6.42 16.62 -2.30
CA LEU A 213 -5.20 15.84 -2.00
C LEU A 213 -5.50 14.53 -1.28
N SER A 214 -6.71 14.40 -0.71
CA SER A 214 -7.14 13.25 0.09
C SER A 214 -8.56 12.83 -0.26
N SER A 215 -8.92 12.83 -1.54
CA SER A 215 -10.25 12.44 -2.01
C SER A 215 -10.62 11.01 -1.67
N THR A 216 -9.64 10.13 -1.48
CA THR A 216 -9.84 8.76 -1.00
C THR A 216 -8.77 8.43 0.04
N SER A 217 -9.18 7.78 1.11
CA SER A 217 -8.33 7.38 2.23
C SER A 217 -8.63 5.92 2.58
N VAL A 218 -7.59 5.11 2.66
CA VAL A 218 -7.67 3.69 3.02
C VAL A 218 -6.75 3.45 4.21
N ILE A 219 -7.31 2.99 5.32
CA ILE A 219 -6.56 2.68 6.54
C ILE A 219 -6.70 1.18 6.79
N SER A 220 -5.58 0.46 6.81
CA SER A 220 -5.55 -0.97 7.20
C SER A 220 -4.87 -1.15 8.54
N ALA A 221 -5.54 -1.83 9.45
CA ALA A 221 -5.09 -2.16 10.79
C ALA A 221 -4.71 -3.64 10.87
N ARG A 222 -3.47 -3.91 11.27
CA ARG A 222 -2.88 -5.26 11.27
C ARG A 222 -2.80 -5.85 12.67
N GLU A 223 -2.73 -7.18 12.73
CA GLU A 223 -2.62 -7.92 13.99
C GLU A 223 -1.29 -7.66 14.74
N ASP A 224 -0.23 -7.25 14.03
CA ASP A 224 1.07 -6.88 14.59
C ASP A 224 1.09 -5.47 15.23
N GLY A 225 -0.04 -4.75 15.18
CA GLY A 225 -0.16 -3.38 15.67
C GLY A 225 0.25 -2.30 14.67
N THR A 226 0.68 -2.69 13.46
CA THR A 226 0.95 -1.74 12.37
C THR A 226 -0.37 -1.22 11.80
N THR A 227 -0.42 0.10 11.56
CA THR A 227 -1.47 0.74 10.78
C THR A 227 -0.84 1.37 9.54
N VAL A 228 -1.40 1.07 8.36
CA VAL A 228 -0.98 1.67 7.09
C VAL A 228 -2.12 2.52 6.54
N HIS A 229 -1.83 3.78 6.25
CA HIS A 229 -2.78 4.75 5.73
C HIS A 229 -2.36 5.18 4.34
N VAL A 230 -3.14 4.79 3.33
CA VAL A 230 -2.97 5.17 1.93
C VAL A 230 -3.95 6.29 1.60
N VAL A 231 -3.44 7.38 1.05
CA VAL A 231 -4.22 8.56 0.65
C VAL A 231 -4.04 8.80 -0.85
N LEU A 232 -5.15 8.93 -1.56
CA LEU A 232 -5.20 9.21 -2.99
C LEU A 232 -5.78 10.60 -3.24
N GLY A 233 -5.09 11.37 -4.09
CA GLY A 233 -5.53 12.68 -4.53
C GLY A 233 -6.17 12.67 -5.92
N THR A 234 -7.16 13.53 -6.12
CA THR A 234 -7.66 13.98 -7.44
C THR A 234 -6.92 15.23 -7.93
N CYS A 235 -6.03 15.79 -7.11
CA CYS A 235 -5.08 16.83 -7.48
C CYS A 235 -3.66 16.42 -7.06
N LEU A 236 -2.67 17.07 -7.66
CA LEU A 236 -1.25 16.91 -7.36
C LEU A 236 -0.84 17.82 -6.20
N ALA A 237 0.32 17.55 -5.59
CA ALA A 237 0.86 18.38 -4.52
C ALA A 237 1.09 19.83 -4.99
N TRP A 238 1.05 20.75 -4.04
CA TRP A 238 1.16 22.18 -4.29
C TRP A 238 2.45 22.53 -5.03
N ASP A 239 2.34 23.26 -6.14
CA ASP A 239 3.47 23.63 -7.00
C ASP A 239 4.05 25.03 -6.70
N GLY A 240 3.52 25.71 -5.68
CA GLY A 240 3.82 27.10 -5.36
C GLY A 240 2.65 28.04 -5.64
N THR A 241 1.73 27.66 -6.52
CA THR A 241 0.62 28.51 -6.99
C THR A 241 -0.76 27.85 -6.86
N ALA A 242 -0.84 26.55 -7.13
CA ALA A 242 -2.07 25.79 -7.04
C ALA A 242 -1.78 24.32 -6.69
N ASN A 243 -2.84 23.54 -6.46
CA ASN A 243 -2.79 22.09 -6.59
C ASN A 243 -3.23 21.75 -8.03
N PRO A 244 -2.30 21.39 -8.94
CA PRO A 244 -2.67 21.05 -10.30
C PRO A 244 -3.69 19.88 -10.33
N PRO A 245 -4.60 19.84 -11.30
CA PRO A 245 -5.50 18.71 -11.44
C PRO A 245 -4.70 17.41 -11.68
N GLY A 246 -5.14 16.33 -11.07
CA GLY A 246 -4.57 14.98 -11.24
C GLY A 246 -5.67 13.99 -11.60
N VAL A 247 -5.30 12.71 -11.65
CA VAL A 247 -6.24 11.60 -11.78
C VAL A 247 -6.08 10.64 -10.60
N PRO A 248 -7.12 9.89 -10.20
CA PRO A 248 -6.96 8.82 -9.22
C PRO A 248 -5.91 7.81 -9.70
N ALA A 249 -4.78 7.75 -8.98
CA ALA A 249 -3.63 6.93 -9.35
C ALA A 249 -3.92 5.42 -9.27
N LEU A 250 -4.74 5.03 -8.29
CA LEU A 250 -5.14 3.67 -7.96
C LEU A 250 -6.67 3.58 -7.91
N THR A 251 -7.21 2.38 -8.14
CA THR A 251 -8.57 2.06 -7.72
C THR A 251 -8.63 1.88 -6.19
N VAL A 252 -9.84 1.88 -5.62
CA VAL A 252 -10.03 1.59 -4.19
C VAL A 252 -9.44 0.22 -3.84
N ASP A 253 -9.76 -0.82 -4.62
CA ASP A 253 -9.22 -2.17 -4.38
C ASP A 253 -7.69 -2.21 -4.43
N GLN A 254 -7.06 -1.50 -5.38
CA GLN A 254 -5.61 -1.41 -5.44
C GLN A 254 -5.01 -0.69 -4.22
N ALA A 255 -5.68 0.34 -3.71
CA ALA A 255 -5.25 1.03 -2.48
C ALA A 255 -5.43 0.16 -1.23
N VAL A 256 -6.48 -0.67 -1.18
CA VAL A 256 -6.67 -1.69 -0.13
C VAL A 256 -5.55 -2.73 -0.19
N GLU A 257 -5.20 -3.23 -1.37
CA GLU A 257 -4.09 -4.17 -1.54
C GLU A 257 -2.75 -3.58 -1.10
N LEU A 258 -2.49 -2.32 -1.47
CA LEU A 258 -1.30 -1.57 -1.05
C LEU A 258 -1.28 -1.36 0.48
N ALA A 259 -2.39 -0.93 1.07
CA ALA A 259 -2.49 -0.74 2.52
C ALA A 259 -2.28 -2.05 3.30
N GLY A 260 -2.74 -3.17 2.74
CA GLY A 260 -2.58 -4.47 3.35
C GLY A 260 -1.19 -5.09 3.17
N ASP A 261 -0.31 -4.53 2.33
CA ASP A 261 0.93 -5.17 1.88
C ASP A 261 1.92 -5.42 3.04
N PRO A 262 2.28 -6.68 3.35
CA PRO A 262 3.13 -6.99 4.48
C PRO A 262 4.55 -6.42 4.37
N SER A 263 5.02 -6.07 3.18
CA SER A 263 6.33 -5.42 2.98
C SER A 263 6.34 -3.96 3.47
N ILE A 264 5.17 -3.33 3.62
CA ILE A 264 5.02 -1.95 4.12
C ILE A 264 4.64 -2.02 5.59
N GLY A 265 5.59 -1.83 6.52
CA GLY A 265 5.32 -1.96 7.95
C GLY A 265 6.20 -1.09 8.83
N ALA A 266 5.89 -1.06 10.13
CA ALA A 266 6.65 -0.27 11.12
C ALA A 266 8.04 -0.85 11.42
N ARG A 267 8.24 -2.12 11.06
CA ARG A 267 9.50 -2.85 11.16
C ARG A 267 9.83 -3.46 9.79
N MET A 268 11.08 -3.38 9.37
CA MET A 268 11.55 -3.92 8.10
C MET A 268 12.91 -4.61 8.26
N ASP A 269 13.30 -5.38 7.24
CA ASP A 269 14.63 -5.97 7.15
C ASP A 269 15.72 -4.87 7.15
N PRO A 270 16.79 -5.00 7.95
CA PRO A 270 17.83 -3.98 8.06
C PRO A 270 18.58 -3.72 6.76
N ASP A 271 18.81 -4.74 5.94
CA ASP A 271 19.51 -4.57 4.66
C ASP A 271 18.62 -3.82 3.68
N PHE A 272 17.31 -4.12 3.68
CA PHE A 272 16.34 -3.36 2.89
C PHE A 272 16.32 -1.88 3.27
N VAL A 273 16.26 -1.56 4.57
CA VAL A 273 16.27 -0.17 5.06
C VAL A 273 17.55 0.54 4.62
N GLN A 274 18.71 -0.11 4.76
CA GLN A 274 19.99 0.49 4.37
C GLN A 274 20.07 0.73 2.85
N VAL A 275 19.59 -0.21 2.04
CA VAL A 275 19.55 -0.06 0.58
C VAL A 275 18.60 1.07 0.17
N ALA A 276 17.43 1.16 0.79
CA ALA A 276 16.46 2.22 0.53
C ALA A 276 17.03 3.61 0.86
N ASP A 277 17.68 3.75 2.02
CA ASP A 277 18.30 5.01 2.44
C ASP A 277 19.42 5.44 1.49
N LYS A 278 20.23 4.48 0.99
CA LYS A 278 21.25 4.74 -0.04
C LYS A 278 20.65 5.13 -1.39
N ARG A 279 19.51 4.53 -1.77
CA ARG A 279 18.81 4.84 -3.03
C ARG A 279 18.17 6.24 -3.00
N PHE A 280 17.75 6.71 -1.83
CA PHE A 280 17.01 7.97 -1.66
C PHE A 280 17.65 8.91 -0.62
N PRO A 281 18.90 9.38 -0.83
CA PRO A 281 19.67 10.06 0.22
C PRO A 281 19.19 11.47 0.56
N ALA A 282 18.43 12.14 -0.31
CA ALA A 282 18.03 13.54 -0.14
C ALA A 282 16.69 13.86 -0.82
N LEU A 283 15.60 13.30 -0.29
CA LEU A 283 14.25 13.60 -0.78
C LEU A 283 13.67 14.88 -0.13
N PRO A 284 12.88 15.66 -0.88
CA PRO A 284 12.13 16.77 -0.30
C PRO A 284 11.13 16.26 0.73
N SER A 285 10.78 17.12 1.69
CA SER A 285 9.73 16.83 2.66
C SER A 285 8.37 17.34 2.19
N PHE A 286 7.31 16.58 2.49
CA PHE A 286 5.94 17.04 2.31
C PHE A 286 5.25 17.20 3.67
N ARG A 287 4.20 18.03 3.69
CA ARG A 287 3.33 18.25 4.84
C ARG A 287 1.93 17.72 4.54
#